data_AF-A0A1C5CHL9-F1
#
_entry.id   AF-A0A1C5CHL9-F1
#
_cell.length_a   1.000
_cell.length_b   1.000
_cell.length_c   1.000
_cell.angle_alpha   90.00
_cell.angle_beta   90.00
_cell.angle_gamma   90.00
#
_symmetry.space_group_name_H-M   'P 1'
#
loop_
_entity.id
_entity.type
_entity.pdbx_description
1 polymer ?
#
loop_
_entity_poly.entity_id
_entity_poly.type
_entity_poly.pdbx_seq_one_letter_code
_entity_poly.pdbx_strand_id
1 'polypeptide(L)'
;MSALIEPGQLAHENHLVWLEDTDGLEYVRQSLDRLPTRRGRPAYHRDGRMVGYAVLGPTARSSRASGTFLRRVFWLLPHDRDGQPDGLYASGAPSEAVDPRTIAPRVKGYKTQRSEGGPPSDAMRELGMTLPKA
;
A
#
# COMPACT_ATOMS: atom_id res chain seq x y z
N MET A 1 1.90 -15.89 -5.25
CA MET A 1 1.31 -14.53 -5.36
C MET A 1 1.27 -13.95 -3.96
N SER A 2 2.20 -13.06 -3.59
CA SER A 2 2.35 -12.62 -2.19
C SER A 2 1.52 -11.36 -1.92
N ALA A 3 0.31 -11.54 -1.38
CA ALA A 3 -0.49 -10.44 -0.81
C ALA A 3 0.10 -9.94 0.53
N LEU A 4 1.16 -10.58 1.03
CA LEU A 4 1.86 -10.16 2.23
C LEU A 4 3.27 -9.67 1.86
N ILE A 5 3.44 -8.35 1.93
CA ILE A 5 4.76 -7.74 2.05
C ILE A 5 5.27 -8.07 3.45
N GLU A 6 6.43 -8.71 3.51
CA GLU A 6 7.11 -9.05 4.75
C GLU A 6 7.95 -7.86 5.25
N PRO A 7 8.05 -7.61 6.58
CA PRO A 7 8.83 -6.50 7.12
C PRO A 7 10.29 -6.47 6.61
N GLY A 8 10.91 -7.64 6.44
CA GLY A 8 12.28 -7.76 5.90
C GLY A 8 12.44 -7.22 4.48
N GLN A 9 11.37 -7.23 3.66
CA GLN A 9 11.39 -6.70 2.30
C GLN A 9 11.37 -5.16 2.27
N LEU A 10 11.03 -4.53 3.40
CA LEU A 10 10.96 -3.07 3.55
C LEU A 10 12.17 -2.49 4.28
N ALA A 11 13.05 -3.33 4.82
CA ALA A 11 14.15 -2.93 5.71
C ALA A 11 15.09 -1.86 5.12
N HIS A 12 15.19 -1.77 3.80
CA HIS A 12 16.07 -0.81 3.10
C HIS A 12 15.37 0.45 2.62
N GLU A 13 14.09 0.64 2.95
CA GLU A 13 13.41 1.91 2.68
C GLU A 13 14.05 3.04 3.50
N ASN A 14 14.27 4.16 2.81
CA ASN A 14 14.82 5.37 3.39
C ASN A 14 13.72 6.39 3.68
N HIS A 15 12.91 6.70 2.66
CA HIS A 15 11.72 7.54 2.78
C HIS A 15 10.67 7.13 1.73
N LEU A 16 9.44 7.61 1.93
CA LEU A 16 8.35 7.48 0.98
C LEU A 16 8.14 8.81 0.27
N VAL A 17 7.76 8.75 -1.00
CA VAL A 17 7.36 9.91 -1.79
C VAL A 17 5.89 9.73 -2.14
N TRP A 18 5.04 10.62 -1.64
CA TRP A 18 3.65 10.74 -2.04
C TRP A 18 3.56 11.73 -3.20
N LEU A 19 2.82 11.36 -4.24
CA LEU A 19 2.62 12.16 -5.46
C LEU A 19 1.38 13.06 -5.37
N GLU A 20 0.59 12.88 -4.33
CA GLU A 20 -0.64 13.61 -4.02
C GLU A 20 -0.89 13.58 -2.51
N ASP A 21 -1.90 14.31 -2.06
CA ASP A 21 -2.37 14.26 -0.69
C ASP A 21 -3.10 12.93 -0.41
N THR A 22 -2.70 12.23 0.66
CA THR A 22 -3.25 10.94 1.05
C THR A 22 -4.20 11.02 2.25
N ASP A 23 -4.38 12.19 2.86
CA ASP A 23 -5.21 12.36 4.06
C ASP A 23 -6.68 12.02 3.81
N GLY A 24 -7.15 12.28 2.58
CA GLY A 24 -8.49 11.94 2.10
C GLY A 24 -8.66 10.48 1.68
N LEU A 25 -7.58 9.76 1.36
CA LEU A 25 -7.66 8.40 0.82
C LEU A 25 -7.91 7.38 1.93
N GLU A 26 -9.04 6.68 1.88
CA GLU A 26 -9.39 5.68 2.91
C GLU A 26 -8.42 4.50 2.93
N TYR A 27 -7.91 4.13 1.77
CA TYR A 27 -6.81 3.19 1.63
C TYR A 27 -5.96 3.52 0.41
N VAL A 28 -4.77 2.94 0.36
CA VAL A 28 -3.99 2.77 -0.86
C VAL A 28 -3.65 1.28 -1.03
N ARG A 29 -3.54 0.81 -2.27
CA ARG A 29 -2.97 -0.51 -2.55
C ARG A 29 -1.44 -0.43 -2.52
N GLN A 30 -0.77 -1.49 -2.10
CA GLN A 30 0.68 -1.58 -2.15
C GLN A 30 1.18 -2.81 -2.90
N SER A 31 2.26 -2.66 -3.66
CA SER A 31 3.00 -3.77 -4.28
C SER A 31 4.50 -3.59 -4.16
N LEU A 32 5.25 -4.68 -4.33
CA LEU A 32 6.70 -4.65 -4.49
C LEU A 32 7.07 -4.85 -5.96
N ASP A 33 7.61 -3.81 -6.55
CA ASP A 33 7.99 -3.75 -7.95
C ASP A 33 9.49 -3.96 -8.12
N ARG A 34 9.89 -4.63 -9.21
CA ARG A 34 11.30 -4.76 -9.60
C ARG A 34 11.70 -3.59 -10.49
N LEU A 35 12.55 -2.71 -9.98
CA LEU A 35 12.93 -1.48 -10.66
C LEU A 35 14.45 -1.39 -10.88
N PRO A 36 14.93 -0.77 -11.97
CA PRO A 36 16.36 -0.69 -12.26
C PRO A 36 17.13 0.24 -11.31
N THR A 37 16.43 1.12 -10.60
CA THR A 37 17.03 2.16 -9.75
C THR A 37 16.48 2.12 -8.33
N ARG A 38 17.32 2.50 -7.35
CA ARG A 38 16.92 2.69 -5.93
C ARG A 38 16.02 3.90 -5.71
N ARG A 39 16.10 4.88 -6.60
CA ARG A 39 15.56 6.24 -6.45
C ARG A 39 14.85 6.69 -7.73
N GLY A 40 14.18 7.84 -7.65
CA GLY A 40 13.40 8.40 -8.75
C GLY A 40 12.03 7.74 -8.87
N ARG A 41 11.13 8.45 -9.57
CA ARG A 41 9.77 7.99 -9.83
C ARG A 41 9.81 6.73 -10.70
N PRO A 42 9.23 5.60 -10.26
CA PRO A 42 9.10 4.42 -11.10
C PRO A 42 8.27 4.72 -12.35
N ALA A 43 8.58 4.07 -13.46
CA ALA A 43 7.67 4.05 -14.60
C ALA A 43 6.42 3.24 -14.20
N TYR A 44 5.23 3.74 -14.56
CA TYR A 44 3.96 3.15 -14.15
C TYR A 44 3.10 2.92 -15.39
N HIS A 45 2.85 1.65 -15.71
CA HIS A 45 2.16 1.22 -16.93
C HIS A 45 0.99 0.28 -16.61
N ARG A 46 0.39 0.44 -15.43
CA ARG A 46 -0.78 -0.33 -14.99
C ARG A 46 -2.01 0.54 -15.09
N ASP A 47 -3.18 -0.09 -15.08
CA ASP A 47 -4.43 0.62 -14.88
C ASP A 47 -4.40 1.44 -13.59
N GLY A 48 -5.18 2.53 -13.59
CA GLY A 48 -5.26 3.45 -12.48
C GLY A 48 -4.04 4.37 -12.37
N ARG A 49 -3.72 4.77 -11.15
CA ARG A 49 -2.75 5.83 -10.88
C ARG A 49 -1.82 5.49 -9.73
N MET A 50 -0.55 5.90 -9.88
CA MET A 50 0.44 5.81 -8.82
C MET A 50 0.20 6.95 -7.82
N VAL A 51 0.02 6.58 -6.56
CA VAL A 51 -0.17 7.50 -5.43
C VAL A 51 1.17 7.82 -4.76
N GLY A 52 2.10 6.86 -4.74
CA GLY A 52 3.40 7.07 -4.12
C GLY A 52 4.36 5.90 -4.32
N TYR A 53 5.58 6.05 -3.81
CA TYR A 53 6.60 5.01 -3.90
C TYR A 53 7.68 5.16 -2.83
N ALA A 54 8.35 4.06 -2.53
CA ALA A 54 9.51 4.04 -1.65
C ALA A 54 10.80 4.36 -2.40
N VAL A 55 11.66 5.13 -1.74
CA VAL A 55 13.05 5.36 -2.13
C VAL A 55 13.95 4.53 -1.21
N LEU A 56 14.86 3.77 -1.80
CA LEU A 56 15.76 2.90 -1.05
C LEU A 56 17.04 3.61 -0.63
N GLY A 57 17.56 3.21 0.53
CA GLY A 57 18.86 3.64 1.05
C GLY A 57 20.04 3.05 0.24
N PRO A 58 21.26 3.59 0.44
CA PRO A 58 22.46 3.14 -0.27
C PRO A 58 22.84 1.69 0.03
N THR A 59 22.42 1.15 1.18
CA THR A 59 22.68 -0.23 1.60
C THR A 59 21.79 -1.25 0.90
N ALA A 60 20.74 -0.82 0.18
CA ALA A 60 19.90 -1.71 -0.60
C ALA A 60 20.71 -2.37 -1.73
N ARG A 61 20.68 -3.70 -1.78
CA ARG A 61 21.34 -4.48 -2.83
C ARG A 61 20.34 -4.85 -3.91
N SER A 62 20.78 -4.80 -5.16
CA SER A 62 20.01 -5.33 -6.28
C SER A 62 20.01 -6.86 -6.24
N SER A 63 18.99 -7.45 -6.85
CA SER A 63 18.92 -8.88 -7.13
C SER A 63 20.12 -9.28 -7.99
N ARG A 64 20.88 -10.31 -7.57
CA ARG A 64 22.00 -10.85 -8.36
C ARG A 64 21.57 -11.36 -9.73
N ALA A 65 20.34 -11.86 -9.85
CA ALA A 65 19.85 -12.46 -11.10
C ALA A 65 19.38 -11.42 -12.12
N SER A 66 18.86 -10.27 -11.68
CA SER A 66 18.22 -9.29 -12.58
C SER A 66 18.83 -7.89 -12.54
N GLY A 67 19.70 -7.60 -11.57
CA GLY A 67 20.21 -6.24 -11.34
C GLY A 67 19.16 -5.26 -10.80
N THR A 68 17.91 -5.68 -10.59
CA THR A 68 16.81 -4.82 -10.14
C THR A 68 16.72 -4.72 -8.62
N PHE A 69 16.08 -3.66 -8.15
CA PHE A 69 15.75 -3.40 -6.75
C PHE A 69 14.27 -3.67 -6.51
N LEU A 70 13.95 -4.30 -5.38
CA LEU A 70 12.58 -4.48 -4.94
C LEU A 70 12.12 -3.21 -4.22
N ARG A 71 11.12 -2.51 -4.77
CA ARG A 71 10.66 -1.20 -4.29
C ARG A 71 9.17 -1.20 -4.09
N ARG A 72 8.71 -0.67 -2.95
CA ARG A 72 7.30 -0.53 -2.68
C ARG A 72 6.69 0.61 -3.50
N VAL A 73 5.55 0.34 -4.12
CA VAL A 73 4.75 1.29 -4.90
C VAL A 73 3.33 1.29 -4.36
N PHE A 74 2.75 2.49 -4.24
CA PHE A 74 1.38 2.72 -3.80
C PHE A 74 0.53 3.21 -4.96
N TRP A 75 -0.68 2.69 -5.10
CA TRP A 75 -1.53 2.93 -6.25
C TRP A 75 -3.01 2.74 -5.93
N LEU A 76 -3.85 3.24 -6.83
CA LEU A 76 -5.30 3.08 -6.83
C LEU A 76 -5.79 2.74 -8.24
N LEU A 77 -6.83 1.91 -8.33
CA LEU A 77 -7.54 1.58 -9.57
C LEU A 77 -8.81 2.43 -9.73
N PRO A 78 -9.33 2.57 -10.96
CA PRO A 78 -10.56 3.35 -11.20
C PRO A 78 -11.80 2.85 -10.43
N HIS A 79 -11.82 1.57 -10.05
CA HIS A 79 -12.92 0.96 -9.29
C HIS A 79 -12.63 0.86 -7.78
N ASP A 80 -11.52 1.42 -7.31
CA ASP A 80 -11.31 1.58 -5.87
C ASP A 80 -12.27 2.63 -5.31
N ARG A 81 -12.50 2.57 -4.00
CA ARG A 81 -13.49 3.40 -3.30
C ARG A 81 -13.28 4.91 -3.50
N ASP A 82 -12.04 5.34 -3.70
CA ASP A 82 -11.69 6.73 -4.06
C ASP A 82 -12.45 7.24 -5.30
N GLY A 83 -12.59 6.39 -6.33
CA GLY A 83 -13.32 6.72 -7.55
C GLY A 83 -14.77 6.23 -7.56
N GLN A 84 -15.09 5.18 -6.79
CA GLN A 84 -16.40 4.55 -6.75
C GLN A 84 -16.80 4.23 -5.29
N PRO A 85 -17.26 5.22 -4.51
CA PRO A 85 -17.56 5.04 -3.09
C PRO A 85 -18.66 4.01 -2.83
N ASP A 86 -19.68 3.95 -3.69
CA ASP A 86 -20.77 2.97 -3.62
C ASP A 86 -20.50 1.69 -4.45
N GLY A 87 -19.26 1.50 -4.89
CA GLY A 87 -18.84 0.41 -5.79
C GLY A 87 -18.47 -0.89 -5.08
N LEU A 88 -17.64 -1.70 -5.74
CA LEU A 88 -17.20 -3.02 -5.25
C LEU A 88 -16.61 -2.97 -3.83
N TYR A 89 -15.91 -1.89 -3.51
CA TYR A 89 -15.27 -1.69 -2.21
C TYR A 89 -16.04 -0.74 -1.30
N ALA A 90 -17.35 -0.55 -1.51
CA ALA A 90 -18.20 0.22 -0.57
C ALA A 90 -18.11 -0.32 0.86
N SER A 91 -17.92 -1.64 1.00
CA SER A 91 -17.51 -2.28 2.25
C SER A 91 -16.33 -3.21 1.99
N GLY A 92 -15.42 -3.28 2.97
CA GLY A 92 -14.15 -3.99 2.83
C GLY A 92 -13.19 -3.30 1.86
N ALA A 93 -11.95 -3.77 1.85
CA ALA A 93 -10.89 -3.26 0.98
C ALA A 93 -10.11 -4.41 0.33
N PRO A 94 -9.40 -4.14 -0.78
CA PRO A 94 -8.51 -5.11 -1.41
C PRO A 94 -7.54 -5.77 -0.42
N SER A 95 -7.07 -6.98 -0.71
CA SER A 95 -6.19 -7.74 0.19
C SER A 95 -4.87 -7.02 0.49
N GLU A 96 -4.38 -6.28 -0.49
CA GLU A 96 -3.16 -5.49 -0.49
C GLU A 96 -3.37 -4.05 -0.05
N ALA A 97 -4.61 -3.67 0.29
CA ALA A 97 -4.92 -2.32 0.73
C ALA A 97 -4.46 -2.08 2.17
N VAL A 98 -4.00 -0.86 2.44
CA VAL A 98 -3.59 -0.38 3.77
C VAL A 98 -4.02 1.06 3.97
N ASP A 99 -4.24 1.43 5.22
CA ASP A 99 -4.51 2.83 5.57
C ASP A 99 -3.22 3.65 5.44
N PRO A 100 -3.17 4.70 4.59
CA PRO A 100 -1.99 5.54 4.40
C PRO A 100 -1.42 6.10 5.71
N ARG A 101 -2.26 6.36 6.72
CA ARG A 101 -1.87 6.95 8.01
C ARG A 101 -1.04 6.00 8.88
N THR A 102 -1.08 4.71 8.55
CA THR A 102 -0.33 3.67 9.27
C THR A 102 0.99 3.31 8.58
N ILE A 103 1.26 3.90 7.41
CA ILE A 103 2.42 3.59 6.59
C ILE A 103 3.56 4.54 6.95
N ALA A 104 4.75 3.96 7.11
CA ALA A 104 6.00 4.69 7.24
C ALA A 104 7.12 3.92 6.52
N PRO A 105 8.30 4.52 6.27
CA PRO A 105 9.45 3.76 5.79
C PRO A 105 9.69 2.55 6.69
N ARG A 106 9.86 1.36 6.10
CA ARG A 106 10.06 0.07 6.79
C ARG A 106 8.84 -0.44 7.55
N VAL A 107 7.73 0.31 7.55
CA VAL A 107 6.46 -0.08 8.17
C VAL A 107 5.46 -0.41 7.05
N LYS A 108 4.93 -1.63 7.07
CA LYS A 108 3.98 -2.11 6.04
C LYS A 108 2.72 -1.26 5.96
N GLY A 109 2.29 -0.70 7.09
CA GLY A 109 0.92 -0.28 7.30
C GLY A 109 -0.01 -1.47 7.52
N TYR A 110 -1.21 -1.18 7.95
CA TYR A 110 -2.25 -2.17 8.21
C TYR A 110 -3.63 -1.60 7.87
N LYS A 111 -4.63 -2.48 7.87
CA LYS A 111 -6.02 -2.08 7.65
C LYS A 111 -6.64 -1.58 8.96
N THR A 112 -7.37 -0.49 8.85
CA THR A 112 -8.17 0.13 9.91
C THR A 112 -9.65 0.05 9.57
N GLN A 113 -10.52 0.37 10.54
CA GLN A 113 -11.97 0.49 10.29
C GLN A 113 -12.27 1.43 9.12
N ARG A 114 -11.58 2.57 9.06
CA ARG A 114 -11.68 3.53 7.96
C ARG A 114 -11.34 2.89 6.62
N SER A 115 -10.20 2.22 6.53
CA SER A 115 -9.80 1.58 5.28
C SER A 115 -10.77 0.49 4.82
N GLU A 116 -11.43 -0.20 5.75
CA GLU A 116 -12.43 -1.24 5.44
C GLU A 116 -13.84 -0.69 5.17
N GLY A 117 -14.03 0.64 5.13
CA GLY A 117 -15.28 1.25 4.70
C GLY A 117 -16.34 1.38 5.79
N GLY A 118 -15.94 1.40 7.06
CA GLY A 118 -16.85 1.69 8.16
C GLY A 118 -16.60 0.89 9.43
N PRO A 119 -17.53 0.94 10.39
CA PRO A 119 -17.40 0.17 11.62
C PRO A 119 -17.28 -1.33 11.31
N PRO A 120 -16.68 -2.13 12.23
CA PRO A 120 -16.59 -3.57 12.05
C PRO A 120 -18.00 -4.14 11.80
N SER A 121 -18.12 -5.05 10.84
CA SER A 121 -19.38 -5.72 10.55
C SER A 121 -19.90 -6.46 11.79
N ASP A 122 -21.21 -6.71 11.86
CA ASP A 122 -21.81 -7.40 13.00
C ASP A 122 -21.19 -8.78 13.23
N ALA A 123 -20.86 -9.51 12.15
CA ALA A 123 -20.13 -10.78 12.23
C ALA A 123 -18.74 -10.64 12.87
N MET A 124 -17.99 -9.57 12.57
CA MET A 124 -16.68 -9.32 13.22
C MET A 124 -16.85 -9.00 14.70
N ARG A 125 -17.91 -8.26 15.05
CA ARG A 125 -18.24 -7.92 16.44
C ARG A 125 -18.64 -9.15 17.24
N GLU A 126 -19.48 -10.03 16.68
CA GLU A 126 -19.89 -11.30 17.29
C GLU A 126 -18.69 -12.24 17.54
N LEU A 127 -17.69 -12.22 16.66
CA LEU A 127 -16.44 -12.97 16.81
C LEU A 127 -15.41 -12.27 17.72
N GLY A 128 -15.74 -11.12 18.32
CA GLY A 128 -14.83 -10.35 19.16
C GLY A 128 -13.63 -9.74 18.42
N MET A 129 -13.66 -9.69 17.09
CA MET A 129 -12.60 -9.15 16.25
C MET A 129 -12.80 -7.65 16.04
N THR A 130 -11.85 -6.84 16.51
CA THR A 130 -11.86 -5.38 16.31
C THR A 130 -10.69 -4.93 15.47
N LEU A 131 -10.96 -4.14 14.44
CA LEU A 131 -9.91 -3.39 13.75
C LEU A 131 -9.60 -2.10 14.51
N PRO A 132 -8.32 -1.64 14.50
CA PRO A 132 -7.95 -0.36 15.05
C PRO A 132 -8.74 0.77 14.39
N LYS A 133 -9.11 1.77 15.20
CA LYS A 133 -9.58 3.06 14.68
C LYS A 133 -8.35 3.81 14.17
N ALA A 134 -8.40 4.28 12.93
CA ALA A 134 -7.37 5.13 12.33
C ALA A 134 -7.48 6.57 12.80
#